data_AF-A0A1S3DSN4-F1
#
_entry.id   AF-A0A1S3DSN4-F1
#
_cell.length_a   1.000
_cell.length_b   1.000
_cell.length_c   1.000
_cell.angle_alpha   90.00
_cell.angle_beta   90.00
_cell.angle_gamma   90.00
#
_symmetry.space_group_name_H-M   'P 1'
#
loop_
_entity.id
_entity.type
_entity.pdbx_description
1 polymer ?
#
loop_
_entity_poly.entity_id
_entity_poly.type
_entity_poly.pdbx_seq_one_letter_code
_entity_poly.pdbx_strand_id
1 'polypeptide(L)'
;TLGIRDPVEKISKQELEKAAQEHFLKTVKVNHDGRFEVHYPFFKDHPPLTDNLALSLKRLESTIKKLKREGHEEAYAKVLQGWKDQGIIEEVPPHEREKPAHYLPHHPVIKSNSTTPVRPVFDASAKEF
;
A
#
# COMPACT_ATOMS: atom_id res chain seq x y z
N THR A 1 -1.37 -1.87 -10.60
CA THR A 1 -0.21 -1.17 -10.01
C THR A 1 -0.70 0.09 -9.35
N LEU A 2 -0.22 0.40 -8.14
CA LEU A 2 -0.50 1.65 -7.44
C LEU A 2 0.00 2.93 -8.14
N GLY A 3 0.46 2.83 -9.38
CA GLY A 3 0.76 4.00 -10.19
C GLY A 3 2.03 4.75 -9.78
N ILE A 4 2.87 4.20 -8.91
CA ILE A 4 4.22 4.73 -8.67
C ILE A 4 5.02 4.50 -9.95
N ARG A 5 5.02 5.52 -10.79
CA ARG A 5 5.78 5.61 -12.03
C ARG A 5 6.54 6.91 -11.95
N ASP A 6 7.77 6.91 -12.44
CA ASP A 6 8.41 8.18 -12.77
C ASP A 6 7.50 8.91 -13.76
N PRO A 7 7.30 10.23 -13.61
CA PRO A 7 6.41 10.99 -14.47
C PRO A 7 6.78 10.69 -15.93
N VAL A 8 5.79 10.21 -16.68
CA VAL A 8 5.92 10.02 -18.14
C VAL A 8 6.10 11.43 -18.71
N GLU A 9 7.36 11.75 -19.01
CA GLU A 9 7.89 13.08 -19.24
C GLU A 9 6.97 13.96 -20.10
N LYS A 10 6.33 14.93 -19.46
CA LYS A 10 5.74 16.13 -20.11
C LYS A 10 6.23 17.44 -19.49
N ILE A 11 6.86 17.36 -18.32
CA ILE A 11 7.30 18.50 -17.50
C ILE A 11 8.77 18.22 -17.14
N SER A 12 9.64 19.21 -17.29
CA SER A 12 11.05 19.04 -16.97
C SER A 12 11.25 18.80 -15.48
N LYS A 13 12.36 18.12 -15.12
CA LYS A 13 12.73 17.90 -13.71
C LYS A 13 12.76 19.19 -12.89
N GLN A 14 13.25 20.29 -13.48
CA GLN A 14 13.32 21.59 -12.82
C GLN A 14 11.95 22.19 -12.53
N GLU A 15 11.00 22.06 -13.46
CA GLU A 15 9.63 22.53 -13.25
C GLU A 15 8.91 21.71 -12.18
N LEU A 16 9.16 20.39 -12.13
CA LEU A 16 8.63 19.52 -11.09
C LEU A 16 9.18 19.88 -9.70
N GLU A 17 10.49 20.09 -9.60
CA GLU A 17 11.15 20.51 -8.35
C GLU A 17 10.62 21.87 -7.87
N LYS A 18 10.47 22.82 -8.79
CA LYS A 18 9.90 24.14 -8.49
C LYS A 18 8.45 24.03 -8.00
N ALA A 19 7.61 23.26 -8.69
CA ALA A 19 6.22 23.04 -8.28
C ALA A 19 6.12 22.35 -6.91
N ALA A 20 6.99 21.37 -6.63
CA ALA A 20 7.07 20.71 -5.33
C ALA A 20 7.50 21.67 -4.22
N GLN A 21 8.48 22.55 -4.48
CA GLN A 21 8.92 23.58 -3.55
C GLN A 21 7.81 24.60 -3.26
N GLU A 22 7.12 25.09 -4.30
CA GLU A 22 5.98 26.00 -4.16
C GLU A 22 4.84 25.35 -3.36
N HIS A 23 4.54 24.07 -3.62
CA HIS A 23 3.56 23.31 -2.85
C HIS A 23 3.95 23.18 -1.37
N PHE A 24 5.21 22.83 -1.10
CA PHE A 24 5.74 22.73 0.27
C PHE A 24 5.59 24.06 1.01
N LEU A 25 6.09 25.17 0.45
CA LEU A 25 6.03 26.49 1.10
C LEU A 25 4.58 26.94 1.35
N LYS A 26 3.65 26.55 0.48
CA LYS A 26 2.23 26.89 0.62
C LYS A 26 1.50 26.05 1.69
N THR A 27 1.95 24.84 1.94
CA THR A 27 1.22 23.85 2.76
C THR A 27 1.89 23.51 4.08
N VAL A 28 3.17 23.82 4.23
CA VAL A 28 3.90 23.62 5.47
C VAL A 28 3.31 24.50 6.58
N LYS A 29 3.03 23.89 7.72
CA LYS A 29 2.58 24.58 8.92
C LYS A 29 3.19 23.95 10.16
N VAL A 30 3.24 24.70 11.24
CA VAL A 30 3.63 24.18 12.55
C VAL A 30 2.34 23.93 13.34
N ASN A 31 2.18 22.71 13.84
CA ASN A 31 1.01 22.36 14.64
C ASN A 31 1.15 22.83 16.10
N HIS A 32 0.10 22.62 16.90
CA HIS A 32 0.08 23.06 18.30
C HIS A 32 1.18 22.42 19.18
N ASP A 33 1.72 21.28 18.76
CA ASP A 33 2.84 20.59 19.41
C ASP A 33 4.22 21.09 18.94
N GLY A 34 4.27 22.12 18.09
CA GLY A 34 5.52 22.64 17.52
C GLY A 34 6.13 21.77 16.42
N ARG A 35 5.38 20.81 15.86
CA ARG A 35 5.85 19.92 14.79
C ARG A 35 5.47 20.45 13.41
N PHE A 36 6.35 20.25 12.44
CA PHE A 36 6.04 20.53 11.04
C PHE A 36 5.05 19.51 10.49
N GLU A 37 3.95 20.00 9.94
CA GLU A 37 3.00 19.25 9.12
C GLU A 37 3.19 19.70 7.67
N VAL A 38 3.43 18.75 6.78
CA VAL A 38 3.69 18.98 5.36
C VAL A 38 2.69 18.18 4.53
N HIS A 39 2.21 18.75 3.43
CA HIS A 39 1.37 18.01 2.51
C HIS A 39 2.22 17.24 1.49
N TYR A 40 1.76 16.05 1.13
CA TYR A 40 2.36 15.29 0.04
C TYR A 40 2.08 16.00 -1.30
N PRO A 41 3.09 16.21 -2.15
CA PRO A 41 2.94 16.86 -3.45
C PRO A 41 2.35 15.88 -4.47
N PHE A 42 1.09 15.48 -4.27
CA PHE A 42 0.40 14.61 -5.22
C PHE A 42 0.15 15.31 -6.56
N PHE A 43 0.28 14.56 -7.65
CA PHE A 43 -0.15 15.02 -8.97
C PHE A 43 -1.67 15.19 -9.00
N LYS A 44 -2.13 16.35 -9.49
CA LYS A 44 -3.56 16.71 -9.50
C LYS A 44 -4.41 15.83 -10.42
N ASP A 45 -3.83 15.38 -11.53
CA ASP A 45 -4.55 14.70 -12.61
C ASP A 45 -4.17 13.21 -12.72
N HIS A 46 -3.95 12.53 -11.58
CA HIS A 46 -3.69 11.11 -11.63
C HIS A 46 -4.96 10.35 -12.08
N PRO A 47 -4.86 9.36 -12.98
CA PRO A 47 -6.02 8.56 -13.34
C PRO A 47 -6.52 7.77 -12.12
N PRO A 48 -7.81 7.39 -12.08
CA PRO A 48 -8.30 6.47 -11.07
C PRO A 48 -7.54 5.15 -11.11
N LEU A 49 -7.41 4.50 -9.96
CA LEU A 49 -6.84 3.15 -9.89
C LEU A 49 -7.76 2.19 -10.65
N THR A 50 -7.16 1.26 -11.41
CA THR A 50 -7.91 0.21 -12.10
C THR A 50 -8.40 -0.82 -11.09
N ASP A 51 -9.49 -1.54 -11.40
CA ASP A 51 -9.83 -2.75 -10.65
C ASP A 51 -8.72 -3.80 -10.82
N ASN A 52 -8.50 -4.62 -9.79
CA ASN A 52 -7.59 -5.75 -9.81
C ASN A 52 -8.05 -6.91 -8.90
N LEU A 53 -9.35 -6.98 -8.61
CA LEU A 53 -9.92 -7.97 -7.69
C LEU A 53 -9.63 -9.40 -8.13
N ALA A 54 -9.83 -9.72 -9.41
CA ALA A 54 -9.64 -11.07 -9.94
C ALA A 54 -8.20 -11.58 -9.76
N LEU A 55 -7.21 -10.74 -10.10
CA LEU A 55 -5.80 -11.04 -9.87
C LEU A 55 -5.49 -11.22 -8.38
N SER A 56 -6.03 -10.35 -7.54
CA SER A 56 -5.76 -10.34 -6.10
C SER A 56 -6.34 -11.58 -5.41
N LEU A 57 -7.55 -12.00 -5.77
CA LEU A 57 -8.16 -13.25 -5.28
C LEU A 57 -7.33 -14.48 -5.67
N LYS A 58 -6.90 -14.58 -6.93
CA LYS A 58 -6.05 -15.70 -7.38
C LYS A 58 -4.73 -15.78 -6.62
N ARG A 59 -4.13 -14.63 -6.32
CA ARG A 59 -2.91 -14.55 -5.50
C ARG A 59 -3.17 -14.91 -4.04
N LEU A 60 -4.30 -14.46 -3.48
CA LEU A 60 -4.72 -14.82 -2.12
C LEU A 60 -4.90 -16.35 -1.98
N GLU A 61 -5.61 -16.98 -2.91
CA GLU A 61 -5.78 -18.44 -2.93
C GLU A 61 -4.43 -19.18 -2.95
N SER A 62 -3.50 -18.71 -3.78
CA SER A 62 -2.16 -19.27 -3.89
C SER A 62 -1.36 -19.09 -2.59
N THR A 63 -1.46 -17.92 -1.96
CA THR A 63 -0.87 -17.62 -0.65
C THR A 63 -1.42 -18.54 0.43
N ILE A 64 -2.75 -18.73 0.51
CA ILE A 64 -3.38 -19.61 1.49
C ILE A 64 -2.91 -21.06 1.30
N LYS A 65 -2.91 -21.56 0.05
CA LYS A 65 -2.43 -22.92 -0.26
C LYS A 65 -0.97 -23.13 0.16
N LYS A 66 -0.11 -22.14 -0.10
CA LYS A 66 1.31 -22.17 0.30
C LYS A 66 1.45 -22.21 1.82
N LEU A 67 0.76 -21.32 2.53
CA LEU A 67 0.81 -21.23 3.99
C LEU A 67 0.35 -22.52 4.67
N LYS A 68 -0.73 -23.14 4.17
CA LYS A 68 -1.21 -24.44 4.66
C LYS A 68 -0.19 -25.55 4.45
N ARG A 69 0.35 -25.64 3.23
CA ARG A 69 1.35 -26.65 2.87
C ARG A 69 2.63 -26.53 3.71
N GLU A 70 3.04 -25.31 4.03
CA GLU A 70 4.27 -25.02 4.78
C GLU A 70 4.05 -24.90 6.30
N GLY A 71 2.81 -25.05 6.79
CA GLY A 71 2.51 -25.02 8.23
C GLY A 71 2.62 -23.64 8.88
N HIS A 72 2.40 -22.56 8.12
CA HIS A 72 2.56 -21.17 8.58
C HIS A 72 1.26 -20.35 8.61
N GLU A 73 0.11 -20.98 8.38
CA GLU A 73 -1.20 -20.30 8.33
C GLU A 73 -1.51 -19.52 9.62
N GLU A 74 -1.42 -20.18 10.77
CA GLU A 74 -1.72 -19.54 12.08
C GLU A 74 -0.76 -18.38 12.39
N ALA A 75 0.54 -18.59 12.15
CA ALA A 75 1.55 -17.56 12.36
C ALA A 75 1.31 -16.33 11.46
N TYR A 76 0.90 -16.56 10.20
CA TYR A 76 0.57 -15.49 9.27
C TYR A 76 -0.70 -14.72 9.70
N ALA A 77 -1.76 -15.45 10.08
CA ALA A 77 -3.01 -14.87 10.56
C ALA A 77 -2.78 -14.02 11.82
N LYS A 78 -1.92 -14.49 12.74
CA LYS A 78 -1.55 -13.74 13.96
C LYS A 78 -0.88 -12.40 13.64
N VAL A 79 -0.08 -12.31 12.57
CA VAL A 79 0.52 -11.02 12.16
C VAL A 79 -0.56 -10.04 11.70
N LEU A 80 -1.50 -10.48 10.85
CA LEU A 80 -2.59 -9.64 10.38
C LEU A 80 -3.51 -9.21 11.53
N GLN A 81 -3.82 -10.12 12.46
CA GLN A 81 -4.59 -9.77 13.65
C GLN A 81 -3.86 -8.74 14.53
N GLY A 82 -2.55 -8.90 14.73
CA GLY A 82 -1.76 -7.91 15.47
C GLY A 82 -1.76 -6.53 14.81
N TRP A 83 -1.73 -6.46 13.48
CA TRP A 83 -1.90 -5.19 12.75
C TRP A 83 -3.29 -4.60 12.94
N LYS A 84 -4.34 -5.43 12.98
CA LYS A 84 -5.71 -4.99 13.27
C LYS A 84 -5.82 -4.43 14.69
N ASP A 85 -5.27 -5.13 15.68
CA ASP A 85 -5.29 -4.71 17.08
C ASP A 85 -4.52 -3.41 17.31
N GLN A 86 -3.46 -3.17 16.53
CA GLN A 86 -2.66 -1.93 16.55
C GLN A 86 -3.29 -0.78 15.73
N GLY A 87 -4.39 -1.01 15.02
CA GLY A 87 -5.01 -0.02 14.14
C GLY A 87 -4.20 0.28 12.87
N ILE A 88 -3.29 -0.61 12.46
CA ILE A 88 -2.53 -0.49 11.20
C ILE A 88 -3.40 -0.89 10.01
N ILE A 89 -4.26 -1.90 10.18
CA ILE A 89 -5.27 -2.30 9.21
C ILE A 89 -6.63 -2.36 9.88
N GLU A 90 -7.70 -2.29 9.09
CA GLU A 90 -9.06 -2.40 9.58
C GLU A 90 -9.92 -3.26 8.65
N GLU A 91 -11.05 -3.73 9.17
CA GLU A 91 -12.04 -4.39 8.34
C GLU A 91 -12.81 -3.36 7.52
N VAL A 92 -12.91 -3.60 6.21
CA VAL A 92 -13.67 -2.72 5.31
C VAL A 92 -15.16 -2.72 5.71
N PRO A 93 -15.73 -1.56 6.08
CA PRO A 93 -17.13 -1.46 6.44
C PRO A 93 -18.06 -1.92 5.31
N PRO A 94 -19.23 -2.52 5.59
CA PRO A 94 -20.12 -3.06 4.55
C PRO A 94 -20.46 -2.06 3.45
N HIS A 95 -20.70 -0.80 3.80
CA HIS A 95 -21.07 0.28 2.87
C HIS A 95 -19.93 0.72 1.95
N GLU A 96 -18.69 0.27 2.18
CA GLU A 96 -17.54 0.58 1.33
C GLU A 96 -17.15 -0.57 0.41
N ARG A 97 -17.66 -1.78 0.64
CA ARG A 97 -17.29 -2.99 -0.12
C ARG A 97 -17.68 -2.92 -1.59
N GLU A 98 -18.69 -2.11 -1.92
CA GLU A 98 -19.16 -1.89 -3.30
C GLU A 98 -18.50 -0.68 -3.98
N LYS A 99 -17.70 0.11 -3.24
CA LYS A 99 -16.97 1.24 -3.81
C LYS A 99 -15.83 0.72 -4.70
N PRO A 100 -15.44 1.46 -5.75
CA PRO A 100 -14.23 1.14 -6.51
C PRO A 100 -13.02 1.00 -5.59
N ALA A 101 -12.31 -0.12 -5.68
CA ALA A 101 -11.19 -0.44 -4.82
C ALA A 101 -10.02 -0.98 -5.64
N HIS A 102 -8.80 -0.74 -5.15
CA HIS A 102 -7.60 -1.41 -5.61
C HIS A 102 -7.05 -2.25 -4.47
N TYR A 103 -6.84 -3.52 -4.73
CA TYR A 103 -6.37 -4.48 -3.76
C TYR A 103 -4.85 -4.58 -3.83
N LEU A 104 -4.21 -4.80 -2.69
CA LEU A 104 -2.78 -5.09 -2.61
C LEU A 104 -2.59 -6.58 -2.39
N PRO A 105 -2.25 -7.35 -3.43
CA PRO A 105 -1.90 -8.74 -3.25
C PRO A 105 -0.74 -8.87 -2.27
N HIS A 106 -0.78 -9.86 -1.41
CA HIS A 106 0.29 -10.11 -0.46
C HIS A 106 0.76 -11.57 -0.50
N HIS A 107 1.99 -11.79 -0.07
CA HIS A 107 2.58 -13.11 0.05
C HIS A 107 3.45 -13.21 1.32
N PRO A 108 3.71 -14.42 1.82
CA PRO A 108 4.57 -14.62 2.97
C PRO A 108 6.06 -14.64 2.58
N VAL A 109 6.86 -13.92 3.35
CA VAL A 109 8.30 -14.11 3.44
C VAL A 109 8.61 -14.84 4.74
N ILE A 110 9.20 -16.02 4.61
CA ILE A 110 9.55 -16.91 5.72
C ILE A 110 11.07 -16.89 5.91
N LYS A 111 11.54 -16.56 7.11
CA LYS A 111 12.97 -16.59 7.48
C LYS A 111 13.13 -17.26 8.84
N SER A 112 13.61 -18.50 8.86
CA SER A 112 13.71 -19.34 10.06
C SER A 112 14.62 -18.76 11.16
N ASN A 113 15.63 -17.97 10.79
CA ASN A 113 16.61 -17.38 11.70
C ASN A 113 16.34 -15.89 12.00
N SER A 114 15.08 -15.47 11.95
CA SER A 114 14.64 -14.08 12.13
C SER A 114 13.80 -13.95 13.40
N THR A 115 13.93 -12.84 14.12
CA THR A 115 13.04 -12.50 15.25
C THR A 115 11.57 -12.38 14.82
N THR A 116 11.32 -12.08 13.54
CA THR A 116 10.01 -12.17 12.89
C THR A 116 10.08 -13.22 11.77
N PRO A 117 9.72 -14.49 12.05
CA PRO A 117 9.92 -15.58 11.11
C PRO A 117 8.99 -15.52 9.90
N VAL A 118 7.79 -14.95 10.04
CA VAL A 118 6.77 -14.86 9.00
C VAL A 118 6.34 -13.41 8.85
N ARG A 119 6.41 -12.87 7.62
CA ARG A 119 6.00 -11.50 7.32
C ARG A 119 5.13 -11.43 6.06
N PRO A 120 3.97 -10.77 6.10
CA PRO A 120 3.26 -10.37 4.89
C PRO A 120 4.06 -9.30 4.13
N VAL A 121 4.21 -9.49 2.82
CA VAL A 121 4.76 -8.49 1.90
C VAL A 121 3.71 -8.19 0.84
N PHE A 122 3.38 -6.91 0.68
CA PHE A 122 2.41 -6.42 -0.30
C PHE A 122 3.10 -6.06 -1.62
N ASP A 123 2.52 -6.51 -2.73
CA ASP A 123 2.99 -6.21 -4.08
C ASP A 123 2.18 -5.06 -4.69
N ALA A 124 2.61 -3.83 -4.39
CA ALA A 124 2.07 -2.61 -4.99
C ALA A 124 2.35 -2.48 -6.51
N SER A 125 3.28 -3.29 -7.01
CA SER A 125 3.71 -3.31 -8.42
C SER A 125 2.94 -4.32 -9.28
N ALA A 126 1.99 -5.05 -8.69
CA ALA A 126 1.16 -6.03 -9.38
C ALA A 126 0.40 -5.38 -10.55
N LYS A 127 0.55 -5.95 -11.74
CA LYS A 127 -0.17 -5.56 -12.96
C LYS A 127 -1.11 -6.70 -13.35
N GLU A 128 -2.33 -6.35 -13.75
CA GLU A 128 -3.11 -7.25 -14.60
C GLU A 128 -2.41 -7.28 -15.97
N PHE A 129 -2.21 -8.49 -16.50
CA PHE A 129 -1.65 -8.73 -17.83
C PHE A 129 -2.79 -8.88 -18.83
#